data_AF-A0A1A6GTS7-F1
#
_entry.id   AF-A0A1A6GTS7-F1
#
_cell.length_a   1.000
_cell.length_b   1.000
_cell.length_c   1.000
_cell.angle_alpha   90.00
_cell.angle_beta   90.00
_cell.angle_gamma   90.00
#
_symmetry.space_group_name_H-M   'P 1'
#
loop_
_entity.id
_entity.type
_entity.pdbx_description
1 polymer ?
#
loop_
_entity_poly.entity_id
_entity_poly.type
_entity_poly.pdbx_seq_one_letter_code
_entity_poly.pdbx_strand_id
1 'polypeptide(L)'
;MAEQEGARNGARNRGGVQRVEGKLRASVEKGDYYEAHQMYRTLFFRYMSQSKHAEARELMYSGALLFFSHGQQNSAADLSMLVLESLEKAEVDVADDLLEQNYCESRYHFLHSTDGEGCANMLVEYSTARGFRSEVDMFVAQAVLQFLCLKNKNSALVVFTTYTQKHPSIEDGPPFVQPLLNFIWFLLLAVDGGKLAVFTVLCEQYQPSLRRDPMYNEYLDRIGQLFFGVPPKQTSSYGGLLGNLLSSLMGSSEQEEGEESQDDSSPIELD
;
A
#
# COMPACT_ATOMS: atom_id res chain seq x y z
N MET A 1 -47.88 7.14 9.20
CA MET A 1 -48.11 7.65 7.84
C MET A 1 -46.84 8.22 7.19
N ALA A 2 -45.86 8.71 7.95
CA ALA A 2 -44.59 9.23 7.42
C ALA A 2 -43.58 8.16 6.92
N GLU A 3 -43.62 6.93 7.44
CA GLU A 3 -42.68 5.85 7.04
C GLU A 3 -42.97 5.26 5.64
N GLN A 4 -44.21 5.34 5.15
CA GLN A 4 -44.57 4.87 3.80
C GLN A 4 -44.19 5.88 2.69
N GLU A 5 -44.02 7.16 3.02
CA GLU A 5 -43.59 8.20 2.06
C GLU A 5 -42.07 8.18 1.81
N GLY A 6 -41.27 7.89 2.85
CA GLY A 6 -39.81 7.74 2.73
C GLY A 6 -39.40 6.57 1.83
N ALA A 7 -40.06 5.42 1.97
CA ALA A 7 -39.83 4.23 1.13
C ALA A 7 -40.26 4.44 -0.34
N ARG A 8 -41.35 5.18 -0.57
CA ARG A 8 -41.83 5.53 -1.93
C ARG A 8 -40.88 6.50 -2.66
N ASN A 9 -40.25 7.43 -1.94
CA ASN A 9 -39.28 8.36 -2.50
C ASN A 9 -37.94 7.67 -2.84
N GLY A 10 -37.47 6.74 -2.01
CA GLY A 10 -36.28 5.94 -2.31
C GLY A 10 -36.42 5.07 -3.56
N ALA A 11 -37.59 4.44 -3.76
CA ALA A 11 -37.88 3.63 -4.95
C ALA A 11 -38.03 4.47 -6.23
N ARG A 12 -38.63 5.67 -6.15
CA ARG A 12 -38.75 6.61 -7.28
C ARG A 12 -37.41 7.18 -7.73
N ASN A 13 -36.49 7.45 -6.79
CA ASN A 13 -35.17 8.00 -7.11
C ASN A 13 -34.26 6.97 -7.81
N ARG A 14 -34.30 5.69 -7.40
CA ARG A 14 -33.53 4.61 -8.06
C ARG A 14 -33.88 4.45 -9.53
N GLY A 15 -35.17 4.54 -9.89
CA GLY A 15 -35.61 4.50 -11.28
C GLY A 15 -35.16 5.69 -12.14
N GLY A 16 -34.90 6.85 -11.52
CA GLY A 16 -34.35 8.02 -12.20
C GLY A 16 -32.86 7.89 -12.52
N VAL A 17 -32.07 7.34 -11.58
CA VAL A 17 -30.63 7.10 -11.75
C VAL A 17 -30.37 6.05 -12.83
N GLN A 18 -31.07 4.90 -12.76
CA GLN A 18 -30.96 3.82 -13.76
C GLN A 18 -31.34 4.29 -15.18
N ARG A 19 -32.30 5.20 -15.29
CA ARG A 19 -32.70 5.77 -16.59
C ARG A 19 -31.64 6.72 -17.16
N VAL A 20 -30.88 7.40 -16.31
CA VAL A 20 -29.78 8.27 -16.74
C VAL A 20 -28.57 7.45 -17.15
N GLU A 21 -28.25 6.40 -16.39
CA GLU A 21 -27.17 5.45 -16.72
C GLU A 21 -27.42 4.76 -18.06
N GLY A 22 -28.64 4.27 -18.31
CA GLY A 22 -29.00 3.68 -19.60
C GLY A 22 -28.85 4.65 -20.79
N LYS A 23 -29.09 5.96 -20.58
CA LYS A 23 -28.89 6.98 -21.62
C LYS A 23 -27.41 7.26 -21.88
N LEU A 24 -26.60 7.33 -20.83
CA LEU A 24 -25.15 7.51 -20.94
C LEU A 24 -24.52 6.35 -21.69
N ARG A 25 -24.90 5.12 -21.32
CA ARG A 25 -24.44 3.91 -22.01
C ARG A 25 -24.80 3.91 -23.48
N ALA A 26 -26.05 4.24 -23.83
CA ALA A 26 -26.46 4.38 -25.22
C ALA A 26 -25.68 5.46 -25.98
N SER A 27 -25.30 6.56 -25.31
CA SER A 27 -24.48 7.63 -25.90
C SER A 27 -23.06 7.14 -26.21
N VAL A 28 -22.45 6.38 -25.32
CA VAL A 28 -21.11 5.78 -25.53
C VAL A 28 -21.15 4.72 -26.63
N GLU A 29 -22.18 3.85 -26.63
CA GLU A 29 -22.37 2.83 -27.68
C GLU A 29 -22.60 3.44 -29.06
N LYS A 30 -23.23 4.62 -29.12
CA LYS A 30 -23.42 5.40 -30.35
C LYS A 30 -22.14 6.09 -30.84
N GLY A 31 -21.10 6.17 -30.01
CA GLY A 31 -19.83 6.81 -30.32
C GLY A 31 -19.77 8.30 -29.97
N ASP A 32 -20.78 8.83 -29.28
CA ASP A 32 -20.83 10.23 -28.82
C ASP A 32 -20.00 10.35 -27.51
N TYR A 33 -18.70 10.03 -27.58
CA TYR A 33 -17.83 9.83 -26.41
C TYR A 33 -17.60 11.11 -25.61
N TYR A 34 -17.40 12.24 -26.28
CA TYR A 34 -17.12 13.52 -25.63
C TYR A 34 -18.36 14.00 -24.85
N GLU A 35 -19.53 13.94 -25.48
CA GLU A 35 -20.81 14.33 -24.90
C GLU A 35 -21.15 13.43 -23.70
N ALA A 36 -20.98 12.12 -23.87
CA ALA A 36 -21.17 11.16 -22.78
C ALA A 36 -20.24 11.47 -21.61
N HIS A 37 -18.95 11.72 -21.87
CA HIS A 37 -17.96 12.03 -20.84
C HIS A 37 -18.32 13.31 -20.06
N GLN A 38 -18.70 14.39 -20.76
CA GLN A 38 -19.14 15.63 -20.09
C GLN A 38 -20.40 15.42 -19.26
N MET A 39 -21.32 14.57 -19.72
CA MET A 39 -22.51 14.22 -18.94
C MET A 39 -22.16 13.43 -17.67
N TYR A 40 -21.24 12.46 -17.74
CA TYR A 40 -20.74 11.74 -16.55
C TYR A 40 -20.16 12.73 -15.53
N ARG A 41 -19.27 13.64 -15.95
CA ARG A 41 -18.68 14.67 -15.07
C ARG A 41 -19.75 15.57 -14.42
N THR A 42 -20.73 16.01 -15.20
CA THR A 42 -21.82 16.86 -14.70
C THR A 42 -22.64 16.15 -13.62
N LEU A 43 -22.94 14.86 -13.84
CA LEU A 43 -23.70 14.05 -12.87
C LEU A 43 -22.90 13.77 -11.61
N PHE A 44 -21.60 13.53 -11.74
CA PHE A 44 -20.68 13.37 -10.61
C PHE A 44 -20.76 14.57 -9.66
N PHE A 45 -20.47 15.78 -10.14
CA PHE A 45 -20.51 16.98 -9.29
C PHE A 45 -21.89 17.23 -8.68
N ARG A 46 -22.96 16.87 -9.40
CA ARG A 46 -24.34 16.95 -8.88
C ARG A 46 -24.61 15.95 -7.77
N TYR A 47 -24.06 14.74 -7.83
CA TYR A 47 -24.21 13.74 -6.75
C TYR A 47 -23.32 14.06 -5.56
N MET A 48 -22.11 14.56 -5.81
CA MET A 48 -21.20 15.04 -4.76
C MET A 48 -21.81 16.22 -3.98
N SER A 49 -22.47 17.17 -4.64
CA SER A 49 -23.16 18.28 -3.95
C SER A 49 -24.40 17.84 -3.15
N GLN A 50 -24.92 16.64 -3.40
CA GLN A 50 -26.01 16.02 -2.64
C GLN A 50 -25.51 15.04 -1.58
N SER A 51 -24.19 14.96 -1.34
CA SER A 51 -23.55 13.98 -0.44
C SER A 51 -23.84 12.52 -0.79
N LYS A 52 -24.16 12.24 -2.07
CA LYS A 52 -24.42 10.89 -2.60
C LYS A 52 -23.13 10.28 -3.14
N HIS A 53 -22.17 10.09 -2.24
CA HIS A 53 -20.82 9.64 -2.60
C HIS A 53 -20.80 8.21 -3.16
N ALA A 54 -21.63 7.31 -2.63
CA ALA A 54 -21.72 5.94 -3.11
C ALA A 54 -22.25 5.88 -4.56
N GLU A 55 -23.34 6.60 -4.85
CA GLU A 55 -23.94 6.63 -6.18
C GLU A 55 -23.06 7.38 -7.20
N ALA A 56 -22.33 8.42 -6.76
CA ALA A 56 -21.34 9.10 -7.60
C ALA A 56 -20.21 8.15 -8.02
N ARG A 57 -19.66 7.41 -7.05
CA ARG A 57 -18.58 6.44 -7.25
C ARG A 57 -19.00 5.30 -8.17
N GLU A 58 -20.16 4.68 -7.92
CA GLU A 58 -20.69 3.59 -8.75
C GLU A 58 -20.91 4.02 -10.21
N LEU A 59 -21.45 5.24 -10.40
CA LEU A 59 -21.65 5.80 -11.74
C LEU A 59 -20.32 6.09 -12.47
N MET A 60 -19.30 6.62 -11.77
CA MET A 60 -18.01 6.89 -12.39
C MET A 60 -17.25 5.61 -12.71
N TYR A 61 -17.29 4.61 -11.83
CA TYR A 61 -16.64 3.32 -12.03
C TYR A 61 -17.23 2.56 -13.23
N SER A 62 -18.56 2.44 -13.29
CA SER A 62 -19.26 1.83 -14.43
C SER A 62 -18.99 2.58 -15.74
N GLY A 63 -18.96 3.91 -15.70
CA GLY A 63 -18.61 4.76 -16.84
C GLY A 63 -17.16 4.55 -17.31
N ALA A 64 -16.20 4.49 -16.39
CA ALA A 64 -14.78 4.28 -16.70
C ALA A 64 -14.56 2.92 -17.40
N LEU A 65 -15.16 1.84 -16.87
CA LEU A 65 -15.10 0.51 -17.50
C LEU A 65 -15.67 0.52 -18.93
N LEU A 66 -16.78 1.24 -19.15
CA LEU A 66 -17.38 1.36 -20.48
C LEU A 66 -16.49 2.15 -21.44
N PHE A 67 -15.84 3.22 -21.00
CA PHE A 67 -14.88 3.94 -21.85
C PHE A 67 -13.63 3.11 -22.14
N PHE A 68 -13.14 2.30 -21.19
CA PHE A 68 -12.04 1.36 -21.43
C PHE A 68 -12.42 0.33 -22.50
N SER A 69 -13.64 -0.23 -22.46
CA SER A 69 -14.07 -1.23 -23.46
C SER A 69 -14.21 -0.65 -24.87
N HIS A 70 -14.32 0.68 -25.00
CA HIS A 70 -14.34 1.41 -26.27
C HIS A 70 -12.98 2.04 -26.64
N GLY A 71 -11.91 1.76 -25.89
CA GLY A 71 -10.56 2.28 -26.13
C GLY A 71 -10.37 3.77 -25.83
N GLN A 72 -11.33 4.42 -25.17
CA GLN A 72 -11.28 5.84 -24.80
C GLN A 72 -10.53 6.02 -23.47
N GLN A 73 -9.21 5.82 -23.50
CA GLN A 73 -8.37 5.80 -22.31
C GLN A 73 -8.38 7.12 -21.53
N ASN A 74 -8.38 8.28 -22.22
CA ASN A 74 -8.35 9.59 -21.57
C ASN A 74 -9.63 9.84 -20.76
N SER A 75 -10.80 9.56 -21.34
CA SER A 75 -12.08 9.71 -20.64
C SER A 75 -12.21 8.69 -19.50
N ALA A 76 -11.77 7.45 -19.73
CA ALA A 76 -11.77 6.43 -18.69
C ALA A 76 -10.89 6.82 -17.50
N ALA A 77 -9.67 7.30 -17.76
CA ALA A 77 -8.74 7.75 -16.72
C ALA A 77 -9.28 8.95 -15.93
N ASP A 78 -9.88 9.94 -16.60
CA ASP A 78 -10.52 11.08 -15.92
C ASP A 78 -11.65 10.61 -15.00
N LEU A 79 -12.52 9.71 -15.46
CA LEU A 79 -13.58 9.16 -14.61
C LEU A 79 -13.03 8.33 -13.44
N SER A 80 -11.94 7.57 -13.64
CA SER A 80 -11.24 6.87 -12.57
C SER A 80 -10.66 7.83 -11.52
N MET A 81 -10.16 9.01 -11.92
CA MET A 81 -9.71 10.03 -10.95
C MET A 81 -10.89 10.58 -10.14
N LEU A 82 -12.07 10.73 -10.74
CA LEU A 82 -13.28 11.16 -10.01
C LEU A 82 -13.78 10.08 -9.03
N VAL A 83 -13.57 8.79 -9.32
CA VAL A 83 -13.79 7.70 -8.36
C VAL A 83 -12.93 7.92 -7.10
N LEU A 84 -11.65 8.22 -7.28
CA LEU A 84 -10.72 8.50 -6.17
C LEU A 84 -11.11 9.77 -5.40
N GLU A 85 -11.45 10.86 -6.09
CA GLU A 85 -11.90 12.11 -5.45
C GLU A 85 -13.14 11.88 -4.56
N SER A 86 -14.05 10.99 -5.00
CA SER A 86 -15.22 10.62 -4.19
C SER A 86 -14.86 9.76 -2.98
N LEU A 87 -13.83 8.93 -3.06
CA LEU A 87 -13.35 8.11 -1.93
C LEU A 87 -12.68 8.99 -0.88
N GLU A 88 -11.81 9.91 -1.30
CA GLU A 88 -11.13 10.87 -0.43
C GLU A 88 -12.12 11.72 0.36
N LYS A 89 -13.13 12.29 -0.33
CA LYS A 89 -14.15 13.14 0.31
C LYS A 89 -15.11 12.40 1.23
N ALA A 90 -15.25 11.09 1.07
CA ALA A 90 -16.18 10.28 1.85
C ALA A 90 -15.49 9.54 3.01
N GLU A 91 -14.19 9.75 3.22
CA GLU A 91 -13.37 9.06 4.25
C GLU A 91 -13.61 7.54 4.27
N VAL A 92 -13.73 6.94 3.08
CA VAL A 92 -14.04 5.51 2.97
C VAL A 92 -12.79 4.69 3.26
N ASP A 93 -12.87 3.84 4.29
CA ASP A 93 -11.83 2.85 4.60
C ASP A 93 -11.59 1.91 3.40
N VAL A 94 -10.32 1.56 3.17
CA VAL A 94 -9.91 0.66 2.08
C VAL A 94 -10.58 -0.71 2.28
N ALA A 95 -11.41 -1.11 1.32
CA ALA A 95 -12.07 -2.42 1.31
C ALA A 95 -11.46 -3.34 0.23
N ASP A 96 -11.32 -4.63 0.56
CA ASP A 96 -10.63 -5.65 -0.25
C ASP A 96 -11.17 -5.80 -1.69
N ASP A 97 -12.46 -5.51 -1.92
CA ASP A 97 -13.11 -5.61 -3.23
C ASP A 97 -12.60 -4.59 -4.26
N LEU A 98 -11.76 -3.62 -3.85
CA LEU A 98 -11.19 -2.56 -4.69
C LEU A 98 -9.77 -2.86 -5.19
N LEU A 99 -9.13 -3.93 -4.73
CA LEU A 99 -7.72 -4.21 -5.04
C LEU A 99 -7.61 -5.32 -6.09
N GLU A 100 -7.00 -4.97 -7.23
CA GLU A 100 -6.63 -5.93 -8.28
C GLU A 100 -5.55 -6.90 -7.75
N GLN A 101 -5.44 -8.10 -8.35
CA GLN A 101 -4.44 -9.14 -8.03
C GLN A 101 -3.00 -8.75 -8.44
N ASN A 102 -2.62 -7.50 -8.22
CA ASN A 102 -1.29 -6.99 -8.42
C ASN A 102 -0.47 -7.15 -7.14
N TYR A 103 0.02 -8.37 -6.90
CA TYR A 103 0.78 -8.72 -5.70
C TYR A 103 2.01 -7.84 -5.48
N CYS A 104 2.67 -7.38 -6.55
CA CYS A 104 3.87 -6.55 -6.44
C CYS A 104 3.57 -5.17 -5.85
N GLU A 105 2.58 -4.47 -6.40
CA GLU A 105 2.16 -3.15 -5.91
C GLU A 105 1.41 -3.26 -4.58
N SER A 106 0.57 -4.27 -4.43
CA SER A 106 -0.14 -4.57 -3.18
C SER A 106 0.82 -4.75 -2.02
N ARG A 107 1.93 -5.48 -2.22
CA ARG A 107 2.96 -5.65 -1.20
C ARG A 107 3.59 -4.32 -0.77
N TYR A 108 3.87 -3.41 -1.72
CA TYR A 108 4.39 -2.09 -1.40
C TYR A 108 3.41 -1.32 -0.51
N HIS A 109 2.14 -1.27 -0.89
CA HIS A 109 1.12 -0.57 -0.10
C HIS A 109 0.87 -1.22 1.27
N PHE A 110 0.84 -2.55 1.34
CA PHE A 110 0.71 -3.26 2.62
C PHE A 110 1.86 -2.98 3.57
N LEU A 111 3.08 -2.83 3.05
CA LEU A 111 4.25 -2.53 3.87
C LEU A 111 4.15 -1.15 4.56
N HIS A 112 3.47 -0.19 3.92
CA HIS A 112 3.18 1.14 4.48
C HIS A 112 1.88 1.19 5.27
N SER A 113 1.10 0.10 5.26
CA SER A 113 -0.12 -0.02 6.04
C SER A 113 0.17 -0.50 7.47
N THR A 114 -0.86 -0.47 8.30
CA THR A 114 -0.89 -1.13 9.62
C THR A 114 -1.52 -2.52 9.58
N ASP A 115 -1.88 -3.02 8.39
CA ASP A 115 -2.57 -4.29 8.21
C ASP A 115 -1.58 -5.45 8.00
N GLY A 116 -1.02 -5.93 9.11
CA GLY A 116 -0.15 -7.12 9.10
C GLY A 116 -0.89 -8.41 8.74
N GLU A 117 -2.20 -8.50 8.98
CA GLU A 117 -2.97 -9.73 8.71
C GLU A 117 -3.29 -9.86 7.22
N GLY A 118 -3.81 -8.80 6.60
CA GLY A 118 -4.04 -8.76 5.15
C GLY A 118 -2.75 -8.95 4.38
N CYS A 119 -1.64 -8.33 4.83
CA CYS A 119 -0.32 -8.55 4.25
C CYS A 119 0.08 -10.03 4.30
N ALA A 120 -0.12 -10.71 5.43
CA ALA A 120 0.20 -12.14 5.55
C ALA A 120 -0.66 -13.01 4.63
N ASN A 121 -1.97 -12.76 4.58
CA ASN A 121 -2.89 -13.51 3.71
C ASN A 121 -2.49 -13.35 2.24
N MET A 122 -2.23 -12.12 1.80
CA MET A 122 -1.75 -11.81 0.46
C MET A 122 -0.42 -12.50 0.18
N LEU A 123 0.53 -12.50 1.13
CA LEU A 123 1.81 -13.18 0.97
C LEU A 123 1.65 -14.70 0.85
N VAL A 124 0.72 -15.33 1.57
CA VAL A 124 0.44 -16.77 1.45
C VAL A 124 -0.09 -17.09 0.07
N GLU A 125 -1.05 -16.31 -0.43
CA GLU A 125 -1.55 -16.46 -1.80
C GLU A 125 -0.43 -16.23 -2.82
N TYR A 126 0.39 -15.20 -2.62
CA TYR A 126 1.47 -14.86 -3.54
C TYR A 126 2.56 -15.95 -3.59
N SER A 127 3.02 -16.44 -2.44
CA SER A 127 4.05 -17.49 -2.37
C SER A 127 3.56 -18.82 -2.93
N THR A 128 2.28 -19.14 -2.75
CA THR A 128 1.69 -20.38 -3.29
C THR A 128 1.37 -20.28 -4.78
N ALA A 129 0.92 -19.11 -5.26
CA ALA A 129 0.56 -18.91 -6.66
C ALA A 129 1.77 -18.68 -7.58
N ARG A 130 2.81 -17.97 -7.10
CA ARG A 130 3.94 -17.52 -7.93
C ARG A 130 5.33 -17.79 -7.35
N GLY A 131 5.43 -18.20 -6.09
CA GLY A 131 6.72 -18.44 -5.43
C GLY A 131 7.29 -19.84 -5.68
N PHE A 132 8.61 -19.98 -5.53
CA PHE A 132 9.23 -21.31 -5.50
C PHE A 132 9.12 -21.94 -4.10
N ARG A 133 9.02 -23.27 -4.04
CA ARG A 133 8.91 -24.01 -2.76
C ARG A 133 10.07 -23.73 -1.80
N SER A 134 11.27 -23.47 -2.35
CA SER A 134 12.47 -23.14 -1.59
C SER A 134 12.50 -21.71 -1.06
N GLU A 135 11.50 -20.87 -1.37
CA GLU A 135 11.47 -19.46 -1.00
C GLU A 135 10.35 -19.15 0.01
N VAL A 136 9.53 -20.12 0.38
CA VAL A 136 8.38 -19.94 1.30
C VAL A 136 8.77 -19.18 2.57
N ASP A 137 9.88 -19.55 3.20
CA ASP A 137 10.38 -18.87 4.40
C ASP A 137 11.01 -17.49 4.09
N MET A 138 11.47 -17.27 2.86
CA MET A 138 12.04 -16.00 2.40
C MET A 138 10.98 -14.92 2.19
N PHE A 139 9.77 -15.27 1.74
CA PHE A 139 8.67 -14.31 1.56
C PHE A 139 8.35 -13.59 2.87
N VAL A 140 8.11 -14.36 3.94
CA VAL A 140 7.80 -13.80 5.26
C VAL A 140 9.01 -13.14 5.90
N ALA A 141 10.22 -13.70 5.76
CA ALA A 141 11.44 -13.08 6.29
C ALA A 141 11.67 -11.70 5.68
N GLN A 142 11.47 -11.56 4.36
CA GLN A 142 11.62 -10.29 3.67
C GLN A 142 10.59 -9.25 4.16
N ALA A 143 9.32 -9.64 4.30
CA ALA A 143 8.27 -8.75 4.79
C ALA A 143 8.53 -8.28 6.23
N VAL A 144 8.87 -9.21 7.13
CA VAL A 144 9.16 -8.90 8.54
C VAL A 144 10.34 -7.94 8.67
N LEU A 145 11.45 -8.21 7.96
CA LEU A 145 12.62 -7.34 7.99
C LEU A 145 12.31 -5.93 7.49
N GLN A 146 11.52 -5.82 6.41
CA GLN A 146 11.10 -4.52 5.88
C GLN A 146 10.19 -3.76 6.84
N PHE A 147 9.21 -4.41 7.48
CA PHE A 147 8.37 -3.79 8.50
C PHE A 147 9.20 -3.29 9.70
N LEU A 148 10.21 -4.05 10.11
CA LEU A 148 11.13 -3.64 11.16
C LEU A 148 11.98 -2.43 10.73
N CYS A 149 12.42 -2.34 9.47
CA CYS A 149 13.08 -1.13 8.94
C CYS A 149 12.18 0.12 8.98
N LEU A 150 10.85 -0.05 8.92
CA LEU A 150 9.86 1.02 9.08
C LEU A 150 9.46 1.27 10.54
N LYS A 151 10.18 0.69 11.51
CA LYS A 151 9.86 0.73 12.94
C LYS A 151 8.48 0.16 13.31
N ASN A 152 7.84 -0.59 12.42
CA ASN A 152 6.52 -1.16 12.64
C ASN A 152 6.61 -2.58 13.22
N LYS A 153 6.97 -2.67 14.52
CA LYS A 153 7.12 -3.96 15.23
C LYS A 153 5.83 -4.77 15.30
N ASN A 154 4.69 -4.09 15.48
CA ASN A 154 3.39 -4.73 15.67
C ASN A 154 2.98 -5.49 14.40
N SER A 155 3.04 -4.82 13.25
CA SER A 155 2.69 -5.46 11.97
C SER A 155 3.72 -6.53 11.59
N ALA A 156 5.01 -6.34 11.92
CA ALA A 156 6.04 -7.36 11.75
C ALA A 156 5.76 -8.64 12.54
N LEU A 157 5.25 -8.53 13.76
CA LEU A 157 4.85 -9.70 14.56
C LEU A 157 3.60 -10.36 13.98
N VAL A 158 2.55 -9.58 13.69
CA VAL A 158 1.28 -10.09 13.16
C VAL A 158 1.49 -10.80 11.83
N VAL A 159 2.27 -10.20 10.91
CA VAL A 159 2.53 -10.82 9.60
C VAL A 159 3.25 -12.15 9.75
N PHE A 160 4.22 -12.24 10.67
CA PHE A 160 4.97 -13.47 10.93
C PHE A 160 4.08 -14.57 11.49
N THR A 161 3.29 -14.27 12.52
CA THR A 161 2.40 -15.25 13.17
C THR A 161 1.30 -15.72 12.22
N THR A 162 0.65 -14.79 11.52
CA THR A 162 -0.44 -15.13 10.60
C THR A 162 0.08 -15.94 9.41
N TYR A 163 1.22 -15.57 8.83
CA TYR A 163 1.79 -16.28 7.68
C TYR A 163 2.21 -17.70 8.06
N THR A 164 2.94 -17.87 9.16
CA THR A 164 3.42 -19.19 9.61
C THR A 164 2.28 -20.14 10.00
N GLN A 165 1.18 -19.61 10.53
CA GLN A 165 0.00 -20.41 10.86
C GLN A 165 -0.87 -20.77 9.64
N LYS A 166 -0.97 -19.87 8.65
CA LYS A 166 -1.87 -20.07 7.49
C LYS A 166 -1.19 -20.74 6.29
N HIS A 167 0.14 -20.71 6.19
CA HIS A 167 0.82 -21.19 4.99
C HIS A 167 0.84 -22.74 4.92
N PRO A 168 0.35 -23.36 3.82
CA PRO A 168 0.14 -24.81 3.75
C PRO A 168 1.44 -25.65 3.78
N SER A 169 2.58 -25.04 3.42
CA SER A 169 3.89 -25.70 3.39
C SER A 169 4.73 -25.49 4.67
N ILE A 170 4.19 -24.81 5.69
CA ILE A 170 4.88 -24.58 6.96
C ILE A 170 4.21 -25.45 8.02
N GLU A 171 5.01 -26.23 8.74
CA GLU A 171 4.53 -27.02 9.87
C GLU A 171 4.39 -26.16 11.13
N ASP A 172 3.58 -26.61 12.08
CA ASP A 172 3.39 -25.93 13.36
C ASP A 172 4.73 -25.66 14.07
N GLY A 173 4.84 -24.46 14.63
CA GLY A 173 5.99 -24.00 15.39
C GLY A 173 5.64 -22.73 16.17
N PRO A 174 6.64 -22.05 16.77
CA PRO A 174 8.04 -22.45 16.88
C PRO A 174 8.29 -23.58 17.91
N PRO A 175 9.41 -24.34 17.81
CA PRO A 175 10.48 -24.19 16.82
C PRO A 175 10.08 -24.75 15.45
N PHE A 176 10.48 -24.07 14.38
CA PHE A 176 10.24 -24.47 13.00
C PHE A 176 11.37 -25.35 12.46
N VAL A 177 11.09 -26.12 11.42
CA VAL A 177 12.12 -26.90 10.70
C VAL A 177 13.09 -25.97 9.94
N GLN A 178 12.58 -24.87 9.40
CA GLN A 178 13.34 -23.89 8.63
C GLN A 178 14.16 -22.98 9.55
N PRO A 179 15.51 -22.98 9.46
CA PRO A 179 16.34 -22.13 10.31
C PRO A 179 16.06 -20.63 10.14
N LEU A 180 15.69 -20.18 8.94
CA LEU A 180 15.36 -18.78 8.68
C LEU A 180 14.11 -18.33 9.46
N LEU A 181 13.08 -19.18 9.58
CA LEU A 181 11.89 -18.86 10.38
C LEU A 181 12.23 -18.76 11.87
N ASN A 182 13.09 -19.64 12.38
CA ASN A 182 13.57 -19.56 13.76
C ASN A 182 14.38 -18.28 14.00
N PHE A 183 15.23 -17.89 13.05
CA PHE A 183 15.94 -16.61 13.10
C PHE A 183 14.95 -15.44 13.22
N ILE A 184 13.94 -15.37 12.34
CA ILE A 184 12.96 -14.28 12.34
C ILE A 184 12.16 -14.26 13.66
N TRP A 185 11.75 -15.42 14.16
CA TRP A 185 11.08 -15.53 15.45
C TRP A 185 11.94 -14.97 16.60
N PHE A 186 13.20 -15.40 16.70
CA PHE A 186 14.11 -14.90 17.73
C PHE A 186 14.46 -13.42 17.53
N LEU A 187 14.56 -12.95 16.29
CA LEU A 187 14.79 -11.54 15.97
C LEU A 187 13.66 -10.67 16.51
N LEU A 188 12.40 -11.06 16.28
CA LEU A 188 11.23 -10.35 16.80
C LEU A 188 11.27 -10.28 18.34
N LEU A 189 11.59 -11.38 19.02
CA LEU A 189 11.76 -11.41 20.48
C LEU A 189 12.92 -10.51 20.96
N ALA A 190 14.03 -10.45 20.22
CA ALA A 190 15.18 -9.62 20.56
C ALA A 190 14.89 -8.12 20.37
N VAL A 191 14.17 -7.75 19.31
CA VAL A 191 13.77 -6.37 19.00
C VAL A 191 12.71 -5.87 19.98
N ASP A 192 11.77 -6.71 20.40
CA ASP A 192 10.78 -6.36 21.42
C ASP A 192 11.45 -6.15 22.78
N GLY A 193 12.33 -7.09 23.17
CA GLY A 193 13.07 -7.02 24.43
C GLY A 193 14.26 -6.06 24.47
N GLY A 194 14.62 -5.39 23.37
CA GLY A 194 15.77 -4.47 23.31
C GLY A 194 17.14 -5.14 23.56
N LYS A 195 17.27 -6.44 23.28
CA LYS A 195 18.46 -7.24 23.63
C LYS A 195 19.52 -7.24 22.53
N LEU A 196 20.36 -6.21 22.45
CA LEU A 196 21.43 -6.08 21.44
C LEU A 196 22.36 -7.30 21.39
N ALA A 197 22.80 -7.83 22.54
CA ALA A 197 23.68 -9.00 22.57
C ALA A 197 23.06 -10.23 21.90
N VAL A 198 21.74 -10.43 22.08
CA VAL A 198 21.00 -11.52 21.44
C VAL A 198 20.91 -11.28 19.93
N PHE A 199 20.59 -10.06 19.52
CA PHE A 199 20.55 -9.68 18.10
C PHE A 199 21.88 -9.97 17.39
N THR A 200 23.01 -9.56 17.97
CA THR A 200 24.34 -9.79 17.37
C THR A 200 24.63 -11.28 17.21
N VAL A 201 24.40 -12.09 18.25
CA VAL A 201 24.63 -13.54 18.19
C VAL A 201 23.73 -14.20 17.15
N LEU A 202 22.45 -13.80 17.05
CA LEU A 202 21.53 -14.33 16.04
C LEU A 202 22.05 -14.03 14.62
N CYS A 203 22.46 -12.80 14.36
CA CYS A 203 23.00 -12.40 13.06
C CYS A 203 24.25 -13.20 12.68
N GLU A 204 25.12 -13.54 13.64
CA GLU A 204 26.33 -14.34 13.40
C GLU A 204 26.01 -15.82 13.15
N GLN A 205 25.17 -16.42 13.98
CA GLN A 205 24.88 -17.87 13.90
C GLN A 205 24.04 -18.23 12.66
N TYR A 206 23.14 -17.35 12.23
CA TYR A 206 22.25 -17.61 11.10
C TYR A 206 22.77 -17.12 9.75
N GLN A 207 24.04 -16.71 9.65
CA GLN A 207 24.66 -16.26 8.39
C GLN A 207 24.43 -17.17 7.18
N PRO A 208 24.42 -18.52 7.27
CA PRO A 208 24.10 -19.38 6.13
C PRO A 208 22.67 -19.19 5.61
N SER A 209 21.71 -18.91 6.49
CA SER A 209 20.32 -18.63 6.11
C SER A 209 20.16 -17.21 5.59
N LEU A 210 20.87 -16.25 6.20
CA LEU A 210 20.80 -14.85 5.83
C LEU A 210 21.40 -14.56 4.46
N ARG A 211 22.43 -15.31 4.04
CA ARG A 211 23.06 -15.16 2.72
C ARG A 211 22.21 -15.62 1.53
N ARG A 212 21.03 -16.21 1.78
CA ARG A 212 20.08 -16.58 0.72
C ARG A 212 19.48 -15.36 0.02
N ASP A 213 19.34 -14.24 0.72
CA ASP A 213 18.98 -12.95 0.15
C ASP A 213 20.06 -11.91 0.53
N PRO A 214 20.79 -11.35 -0.46
CA PRO A 214 21.79 -10.31 -0.20
C PRO A 214 21.26 -9.12 0.62
N MET A 215 19.97 -8.80 0.48
CA MET A 215 19.33 -7.67 1.15
C MET A 215 19.17 -7.84 2.65
N TYR A 216 19.13 -9.06 3.16
CA TYR A 216 18.85 -9.29 4.58
C TYR A 216 19.90 -8.66 5.50
N ASN A 217 21.17 -8.69 5.11
CA ASN A 217 22.22 -8.05 5.92
C ASN A 217 22.07 -6.52 5.93
N GLU A 218 21.64 -5.90 4.83
CA GLU A 218 21.37 -4.46 4.78
C GLU A 218 20.18 -4.08 5.66
N TYR A 219 19.10 -4.86 5.61
CA TYR A 219 17.95 -4.67 6.51
C TYR A 219 18.35 -4.84 7.97
N LEU A 220 19.15 -5.86 8.29
CA LEU A 220 19.61 -6.10 9.66
C LEU A 220 20.52 -5.00 10.17
N ASP A 221 21.43 -4.47 9.35
CA ASP A 221 22.26 -3.32 9.74
C ASP A 221 21.38 -2.09 10.03
N ARG A 222 20.31 -1.87 9.26
CA ARG A 222 19.34 -0.80 9.53
C ARG A 222 18.54 -1.05 10.81
N ILE A 223 18.03 -2.26 11.02
CA ILE A 223 17.33 -2.67 12.25
C ILE A 223 18.25 -2.47 13.46
N GLY A 224 19.54 -2.81 13.32
CA GLY A 224 20.60 -2.53 14.28
C GLY A 224 20.63 -1.06 14.70
N GLN A 225 20.76 -0.17 13.73
CA GLN A 225 20.75 1.29 13.95
C GLN A 225 19.46 1.75 14.63
N LEU A 226 18.30 1.30 14.15
CA LEU A 226 16.99 1.82 14.56
C LEU A 226 16.57 1.38 15.96
N PHE A 227 16.85 0.13 16.34
CA PHE A 227 16.36 -0.43 17.62
C PHE A 227 17.43 -0.54 18.70
N PHE A 228 18.71 -0.59 18.32
CA PHE A 228 19.81 -0.78 19.27
C PHE A 228 20.88 0.32 19.21
N GLY A 229 20.75 1.30 18.31
CA GLY A 229 21.68 2.43 18.20
C GLY A 229 23.08 2.04 17.71
N VAL A 230 23.21 0.91 17.01
CA VAL A 230 24.51 0.45 16.48
C VAL A 230 24.95 1.41 15.37
N PRO A 231 26.21 1.88 15.34
CA PRO A 231 26.69 2.75 14.27
C PRO A 231 26.63 2.04 12.90
N PRO A 232 26.38 2.78 11.80
CA PRO A 232 26.31 2.19 10.46
C PRO A 232 27.64 1.52 10.10
N LYS A 233 27.60 0.26 9.67
CA LYS A 233 28.78 -0.41 9.11
C LYS A 233 29.14 0.25 7.79
N GLN A 234 30.39 0.69 7.65
CA GLN A 234 30.87 1.26 6.40
C GLN A 234 30.99 0.18 5.31
N THR A 235 30.18 0.36 4.27
CA THR A 235 30.26 -0.20 2.91
C THR A 235 30.00 -1.69 2.70
N SER A 236 28.93 -1.99 1.97
CA SER A 236 28.98 -2.93 0.86
C SER A 236 28.45 -2.21 -0.39
N SER A 237 29.08 -2.44 -1.54
CA SER A 237 28.90 -1.70 -2.79
C SER A 237 27.49 -1.80 -3.42
N TYR A 238 26.54 -2.47 -2.77
CA TYR A 238 25.14 -2.55 -3.16
C TYR A 238 24.25 -1.49 -2.47
N GLY A 239 24.69 -0.94 -1.33
CA GLY A 239 23.92 0.04 -0.54
C GLY A 239 23.75 1.42 -1.19
N GLY A 240 24.53 1.76 -2.22
CA GLY A 240 24.41 3.04 -2.94
C GLY A 240 23.20 3.11 -3.88
N LEU A 241 22.82 1.99 -4.50
CA LEU A 241 21.65 1.92 -5.38
C LEU A 241 20.34 1.81 -4.57
N LEU A 242 20.43 1.15 -3.41
CA LEU A 242 19.30 0.89 -2.53
C LEU A 242 19.08 1.98 -1.50
N GLY A 243 20.05 2.83 -1.19
CA GLY A 243 19.82 4.08 -0.48
C GLY A 243 18.75 4.93 -1.20
N ASN A 244 18.79 4.97 -2.53
CA ASN A 244 17.76 5.64 -3.32
C ASN A 244 16.43 4.87 -3.37
N LEU A 245 16.44 3.53 -3.41
CA LEU A 245 15.21 2.72 -3.37
C LEU A 245 14.56 2.71 -1.97
N LEU A 246 15.35 2.84 -0.91
CA LEU A 246 14.87 2.96 0.47
C LEU A 246 14.39 4.38 0.77
N SER A 247 15.01 5.43 0.23
CA SER A 247 14.41 6.77 0.23
C SER A 247 13.09 6.80 -0.54
N SER A 248 13.00 6.04 -1.64
CA SER A 248 11.75 5.85 -2.39
C SER A 248 10.70 5.06 -1.61
N LEU A 249 11.12 4.05 -0.84
CA LEU A 249 10.25 3.32 0.08
C LEU A 249 9.83 4.20 1.26
N MET A 250 10.70 5.07 1.75
CA MET A 250 10.41 5.89 2.92
C MET A 250 9.66 7.18 2.60
N GLY A 251 9.38 7.49 1.32
CA GLY A 251 8.65 8.68 0.90
C GLY A 251 9.26 9.95 1.49
N SER A 252 10.22 10.57 0.79
CA SER A 252 10.90 11.80 1.20
C SER A 252 9.92 12.88 1.71
N SER A 253 9.72 12.89 3.02
CA SER A 253 9.18 14.02 3.79
C SER A 253 10.36 14.77 4.38
N GLU A 254 11.23 15.29 3.52
CA GLU A 254 12.11 16.39 3.90
C GLU A 254 11.42 17.65 3.38
N GLN A 255 10.75 18.34 4.30
CA GLN A 255 10.42 19.75 4.13
C GLN A 255 11.74 20.47 3.85
N GLU A 256 11.87 20.98 2.63
CA GLU A 256 12.73 22.13 2.35
C GLU A 256 12.18 23.30 3.20
N GLU A 257 12.62 23.41 4.45
CA GLU A 257 12.55 24.67 5.16
C GLU A 257 13.68 25.55 4.62
N GLY A 258 13.26 26.66 4.04
CA GLY A 258 14.06 27.51 3.17
C GLY A 258 15.36 28.01 3.80
N GLU A 259 16.39 28.05 2.96
CA GLU A 259 17.51 28.95 3.13
C GLU A 259 16.97 30.38 3.28
N GLU A 260 16.96 30.91 4.51
CA GLU A 260 16.89 32.35 4.74
C GLU A 260 18.15 32.99 4.15
N SER A 261 18.01 33.52 2.94
CA SER A 261 18.97 34.44 2.35
C SER A 261 19.09 35.66 3.26
N GLN A 262 20.21 35.77 3.97
CA GLN A 262 20.58 36.96 4.74
C GLN A 262 20.68 38.16 3.79
N ASP A 263 19.79 39.11 4.03
CA ASP A 263 19.68 40.42 3.42
C ASP A 263 20.89 41.27 3.87
N ASP A 264 21.96 41.28 3.08
CA ASP A 264 23.09 42.22 3.26
C ASP A 264 22.92 43.41 2.32
N SER A 265 21.95 44.27 2.64
CA SER A 265 21.82 45.60 2.07
C SER A 265 22.49 46.62 3.01
N SER A 266 23.81 46.77 2.89
CA SER A 266 24.50 47.95 3.41
C SER A 266 24.44 49.09 2.38
N PRO A 267 24.12 50.34 2.77
CA PRO A 267 23.98 51.45 1.84
C PRO A 267 25.35 51.97 1.39
N ILE A 268 25.53 52.15 0.08
CA ILE A 268 26.69 52.83 -0.51
C ILE A 268 26.56 54.34 -0.28
N GLU A 269 27.47 54.91 0.50
CA GLU A 269 27.67 56.36 0.61
C GLU A 269 28.43 56.93 -0.61
N LEU A 270 27.90 58.07 -1.06
CA LEU A 270 28.42 59.18 -1.86
C LEU A 270 29.91 59.21 -2.27
N ASP A 271 30.13 59.40 -3.58
CA ASP A 271 30.78 60.60 -4.14
C ASP A 271 30.25 60.87 -5.57
#